data_AF-A0A542MCS7-F1
#
_entry.id   AF-A0A542MCS7-F1
#
_cell.length_a   1.000
_cell.length_b   1.000
_cell.length_c   1.000
_cell.angle_alpha   90.00
_cell.angle_beta   90.00
_cell.angle_gamma   90.00
#
_symmetry.space_group_name_H-M   'P 1'
#
loop_
_entity.id
_entity.type
_entity.pdbx_description
1 polymer ?
#
loop_
_entity_poly.entity_id
_entity_poly.type
_entity_poly.pdbx_seq_one_letter_code
_entity_poly.pdbx_strand_id
1 'polypeptide(L)'
;MFSNLREDIQSIIERDPAARNGWEVLTCYPGLHAVVMHRWAHACWYAGFKWLGRFISYIARIVTGIEIHPGATIGRRVFIDHGFGVVIGETAVVGDDCTIYQGVTLGGTTLVAGTKRHPTLERGVIVGAGAQVLGAFTVGEYAKIGSNAVVVKPVPAGATAVGNPAHLVRKEEQARSAQMFAAYGVTPNGDDPLSKALRNLIAHAAAQDEQIERLCATMKAAGIACQRMDENDKLDQAQLNRLVD
;
A
#
# COMPACT_ATOMS: atom_id res chain seq x y z
N MET A 1 13.55 2.22 -28.40
CA MET A 1 13.07 3.39 -27.63
C MET A 1 11.73 3.89 -28.15
N PHE A 2 11.60 4.25 -29.45
CA PHE A 2 10.33 4.71 -30.03
C PHE A 2 9.22 3.66 -30.09
N SER A 3 9.56 2.39 -30.31
CA SER A 3 8.63 1.25 -30.25
C SER A 3 7.92 1.17 -28.89
N ASN A 4 8.67 1.41 -27.82
CA ASN A 4 8.17 1.30 -26.46
C ASN A 4 7.29 2.50 -26.11
N LEU A 5 7.57 3.70 -26.65
CA LEU A 5 6.77 4.89 -26.38
C LEU A 5 5.33 4.77 -26.90
N ARG A 6 5.16 4.26 -28.13
CA ARG A 6 3.82 4.03 -28.70
C ARG A 6 3.04 3.00 -27.88
N GLU A 7 3.73 1.94 -27.45
CA GLU A 7 3.15 0.90 -26.59
C GLU A 7 2.76 1.44 -25.21
N ASP A 8 3.62 2.27 -24.60
CA ASP A 8 3.36 2.90 -23.31
C ASP A 8 2.14 3.85 -23.41
N ILE A 9 2.03 4.66 -24.47
CA ILE A 9 0.87 5.52 -24.72
C ILE A 9 -0.42 4.71 -24.90
N GLN A 10 -0.37 3.66 -25.72
CA GLN A 10 -1.53 2.80 -25.97
C GLN A 10 -2.01 2.13 -24.67
N SER A 11 -1.07 1.63 -23.87
CA SER A 11 -1.38 1.02 -22.57
C SER A 11 -2.02 2.00 -21.60
N ILE A 12 -1.67 3.29 -21.64
CA ILE A 12 -2.31 4.32 -20.81
C ILE A 12 -3.76 4.54 -21.26
N ILE A 13 -3.98 4.70 -22.58
CA ILE A 13 -5.34 4.89 -23.14
C ILE A 13 -6.26 3.71 -22.78
N GLU A 14 -5.73 2.49 -22.76
CA GLU A 14 -6.51 1.30 -22.41
C GLU A 14 -6.86 1.18 -20.93
N ARG A 15 -6.04 1.75 -20.04
CA ARG A 15 -6.16 1.57 -18.58
C ARG A 15 -6.74 2.78 -17.86
N ASP A 16 -6.62 3.96 -18.43
CA ASP A 16 -7.14 5.20 -17.87
C ASP A 16 -8.36 5.70 -18.66
N PRO A 17 -9.57 5.58 -18.11
CA PRO A 17 -10.79 6.11 -18.73
C PRO A 17 -10.76 7.62 -18.99
N ALA A 18 -9.90 8.38 -18.32
CA ALA A 18 -9.74 9.82 -18.54
C ALA A 18 -8.87 10.17 -19.75
N ALA A 19 -8.07 9.22 -20.26
CA ALA A 19 -7.19 9.43 -21.41
C ALA A 19 -8.01 9.48 -22.71
N ARG A 20 -8.21 10.68 -23.27
CA ARG A 20 -9.06 10.83 -24.48
C ARG A 20 -8.33 10.51 -25.78
N ASN A 21 -7.04 10.78 -25.85
CA ASN A 21 -6.23 10.57 -27.05
C ASN A 21 -4.72 10.52 -26.74
N GLY A 22 -3.94 10.03 -27.70
CA GLY A 22 -2.48 9.88 -27.53
C GLY A 22 -1.71 11.20 -27.43
N TRP A 23 -2.24 12.32 -27.95
CA TRP A 23 -1.58 13.62 -27.82
C TRP A 23 -1.64 14.12 -26.38
N GLU A 24 -2.81 14.06 -25.76
CA GLU A 24 -3.00 14.37 -24.34
C GLU A 24 -2.11 13.49 -23.45
N VAL A 25 -2.06 12.19 -23.73
CA VAL A 25 -1.16 11.27 -23.02
C VAL A 25 0.30 11.67 -23.18
N LEU A 26 0.73 11.98 -24.41
CA LEU A 26 2.10 12.39 -24.68
C LEU A 26 2.48 13.71 -23.98
N THR A 27 1.57 14.68 -23.89
CA THR A 27 1.90 16.04 -23.40
C THR A 27 1.57 16.27 -21.93
N CYS A 28 0.64 15.50 -21.35
CA CYS A 28 0.04 15.82 -20.05
C CYS A 28 0.12 14.68 -19.02
N TYR A 29 0.73 13.54 -19.33
CA TYR A 29 0.86 12.43 -18.37
C TYR A 29 2.25 12.41 -17.72
N PRO A 30 2.38 12.87 -16.45
CA PRO A 30 3.66 12.92 -15.76
C PRO A 30 4.26 11.52 -15.55
N GLY A 31 3.42 10.49 -15.39
CA GLY A 31 3.86 9.09 -15.31
C GLY A 31 4.61 8.63 -16.55
N LEU A 32 4.10 8.95 -17.74
CA LEU A 32 4.78 8.65 -19.01
C LEU A 32 6.11 9.39 -19.10
N HIS A 33 6.11 10.69 -18.78
CA HIS A 33 7.33 11.52 -18.82
C HIS A 33 8.41 10.97 -17.89
N ALA A 34 8.04 10.57 -16.67
CA ALA A 34 8.95 10.00 -15.69
C ALA A 34 9.57 8.69 -16.18
N VAL A 35 8.79 7.78 -16.78
CA VAL A 35 9.30 6.52 -17.33
C VAL A 35 10.26 6.77 -18.51
N VAL A 36 9.93 7.70 -19.41
CA VAL A 36 10.80 8.06 -20.55
C VAL A 36 12.13 8.64 -20.06
N MET A 37 12.08 9.61 -19.15
CA MET A 37 13.28 10.22 -18.58
C MET A 37 14.11 9.23 -17.75
N HIS A 38 13.45 8.33 -17.03
CA HIS A 38 14.12 7.25 -16.32
C HIS A 38 14.90 6.35 -17.27
N ARG A 39 14.36 6.00 -18.45
CA ARG A 39 15.08 5.18 -19.43
C ARG A 39 16.37 5.85 -19.92
N TRP A 40 16.37 7.18 -20.09
CA TRP A 40 17.61 7.94 -20.35
C TRP A 40 18.57 7.92 -19.16
N ALA A 41 18.05 8.18 -17.95
CA ALA A 41 18.84 8.16 -16.71
C ALA A 41 19.50 6.80 -16.49
N HIS A 42 18.74 5.72 -16.70
CA HIS A 42 19.16 4.33 -16.59
C HIS A 42 20.27 4.01 -17.60
N ALA A 43 20.09 4.40 -18.87
CA ALA A 43 21.14 4.23 -19.89
C ALA A 43 22.45 4.94 -19.49
N CYS A 44 22.38 6.20 -19.04
CA CYS A 44 23.55 6.92 -18.52
C CYS A 44 24.19 6.20 -17.32
N TRP A 45 23.36 5.70 -16.39
CA TRP A 45 23.82 5.02 -15.20
C TRP A 45 24.61 3.75 -15.53
N TYR A 46 24.12 2.92 -16.44
CA TYR A 46 24.79 1.67 -16.82
C TYR A 46 25.93 1.87 -17.83
N ALA A 47 25.95 2.98 -18.57
CA ALA A 47 27.09 3.40 -19.39
C ALA A 47 28.26 4.02 -18.56
N GLY A 48 28.14 4.10 -17.23
CA GLY A 48 29.17 4.64 -16.34
C GLY A 48 29.04 6.13 -16.03
N PHE A 49 28.16 6.86 -16.72
CA PHE A 49 27.88 8.28 -16.47
C PHE A 49 26.92 8.46 -15.27
N LYS A 50 27.35 8.00 -14.08
CA LYS A 50 26.52 7.93 -12.87
C LYS A 50 25.93 9.28 -12.46
N TRP A 51 26.76 10.34 -12.49
CA TRP A 51 26.32 11.69 -12.16
C TRP A 51 25.24 12.17 -13.13
N LEU A 52 25.42 11.96 -14.44
CA LEU A 52 24.44 12.36 -15.44
C LEU A 52 23.12 11.60 -15.28
N GLY A 53 23.18 10.29 -15.01
CA GLY A 53 21.99 9.50 -14.69
C GLY A 53 21.23 10.08 -13.48
N ARG A 54 21.94 10.42 -12.40
CA ARG A 54 21.33 11.06 -11.22
C ARG A 54 20.75 12.44 -11.52
N PHE A 55 21.45 13.25 -12.30
CA PHE A 55 20.98 14.57 -12.69
C PHE A 55 19.69 14.49 -13.52
N ILE A 56 19.61 13.58 -14.49
CA ILE A 56 18.38 13.37 -15.28
C ILE A 56 17.21 12.93 -14.38
N SER A 57 17.45 11.98 -13.46
CA SER A 57 16.46 11.55 -12.47
C SER A 57 15.97 12.70 -11.58
N TYR A 58 16.86 13.61 -11.18
CA TYR A 58 16.51 14.81 -10.43
C TYR A 58 15.63 15.78 -11.23
N ILE A 59 15.95 16.03 -12.51
CA ILE A 59 15.10 16.86 -13.37
C ILE A 59 13.72 16.20 -13.57
N ALA A 60 13.68 14.88 -13.77
CA ALA A 60 12.42 14.13 -13.89
C ALA A 60 11.54 14.35 -12.64
N ARG A 61 12.14 14.26 -11.45
CA ARG A 61 11.46 14.53 -10.19
C ARG A 61 10.91 15.96 -10.11
N ILE A 62 11.67 16.98 -10.54
CA ILE A 62 11.19 18.37 -10.53
C ILE A 62 9.97 18.55 -11.42
N VAL A 63 10.02 18.00 -12.64
CA VAL A 63 8.98 18.23 -13.65
C VAL A 63 7.73 17.38 -13.41
N THR A 64 7.89 16.17 -12.86
CA THR A 64 6.79 15.19 -12.74
C THR A 64 6.33 14.92 -11.31
N GLY A 65 7.13 15.26 -10.30
CA GLY A 65 6.90 14.87 -8.92
C GLY A 65 7.16 13.38 -8.62
N ILE A 66 7.67 12.61 -9.59
CA ILE A 66 7.97 11.18 -9.48
C ILE A 66 9.49 10.99 -9.36
N GLU A 67 9.94 10.28 -8.32
CA GLU A 67 11.34 9.93 -8.13
C GLU A 67 11.60 8.47 -8.52
N ILE A 68 12.36 8.25 -9.59
CA ILE A 68 12.83 6.92 -9.99
C ILE A 68 14.34 6.93 -10.01
N HIS A 69 14.97 6.13 -9.14
CA HIS A 69 16.41 6.01 -9.12
C HIS A 69 16.93 5.45 -10.47
N PRO A 70 18.03 5.96 -11.05
CA PRO A 70 18.55 5.48 -12.34
C PRO A 70 18.90 3.99 -12.37
N GLY A 71 19.35 3.44 -11.23
CA GLY A 71 19.62 2.00 -11.06
C GLY A 71 18.38 1.10 -10.99
N ALA A 72 17.17 1.65 -10.80
CA ALA A 72 15.96 0.84 -10.77
C ALA A 72 15.74 0.19 -12.15
N THR A 73 15.13 -0.99 -12.16
CA THR A 73 14.73 -1.68 -13.40
C THR A 73 13.23 -1.52 -13.60
N ILE A 74 12.82 -0.93 -14.71
CA ILE A 74 11.42 -0.68 -15.06
C ILE A 74 11.10 -1.42 -16.36
N GLY A 75 10.08 -2.29 -16.30
CA GLY A 75 9.59 -3.08 -17.42
C GLY A 75 8.84 -2.26 -18.48
N ARG A 76 8.15 -2.99 -19.36
CA ARG A 76 7.31 -2.44 -20.43
C ARG A 76 5.91 -2.14 -19.91
N ARG A 77 5.26 -1.10 -20.46
CA ARG A 77 3.85 -0.77 -20.14
C ARG A 77 3.61 -0.58 -18.65
N VAL A 78 4.62 -0.09 -17.93
CA VAL A 78 4.47 0.32 -16.54
C VAL A 78 3.67 1.62 -16.54
N PHE A 79 2.51 1.59 -15.92
CA PHE A 79 1.62 2.74 -15.83
C PHE A 79 1.76 3.38 -14.45
N ILE A 80 2.25 4.62 -14.41
CA ILE A 80 2.27 5.43 -13.19
C ILE A 80 1.13 6.44 -13.29
N ASP A 81 0.04 6.17 -12.58
CA ASP A 81 -1.18 6.98 -12.64
C ASP A 81 -1.18 8.05 -11.55
N HIS A 82 -1.52 9.29 -11.92
CA HIS A 82 -1.36 10.55 -11.17
C HIS A 82 0.09 10.86 -10.75
N GLY A 83 0.80 9.89 -10.18
CA GLY A 83 2.25 9.79 -10.06
C GLY A 83 2.89 10.66 -8.99
N PHE A 84 2.28 11.77 -8.58
CA PHE A 84 2.91 12.69 -7.65
C PHE A 84 3.29 11.99 -6.33
N GLY A 85 4.54 12.16 -5.89
CA GLY A 85 5.04 11.55 -4.65
C GLY A 85 5.40 10.07 -4.75
N VAL A 86 5.42 9.48 -5.96
CA VAL A 86 5.95 8.12 -6.15
C VAL A 86 7.47 8.11 -5.97
N VAL A 87 7.98 7.15 -5.20
CA VAL A 87 9.42 6.96 -4.92
C VAL A 87 9.83 5.52 -5.22
N ILE A 88 10.71 5.32 -6.20
CA ILE A 88 11.23 4.00 -6.61
C ILE A 88 12.73 3.97 -6.40
N GLY A 89 13.17 3.13 -5.45
CA GLY A 89 14.57 3.08 -5.04
C GLY A 89 15.50 2.28 -5.94
N GLU A 90 16.80 2.40 -5.68
CA GLU A 90 17.89 1.96 -6.57
C GLU A 90 17.84 0.52 -7.04
N THR A 91 17.52 -0.42 -6.16
CA THR A 91 17.54 -1.85 -6.49
C THR A 91 16.15 -2.40 -6.73
N ALA A 92 15.16 -1.52 -6.92
CA ALA A 92 13.79 -1.92 -7.21
C ALA A 92 13.71 -2.53 -8.61
N VAL A 93 12.87 -3.53 -8.75
CA VAL A 93 12.53 -4.13 -10.04
C VAL A 93 11.03 -4.03 -10.19
N VAL A 94 10.55 -3.39 -11.26
CA VAL A 94 9.13 -3.28 -11.61
C VAL A 94 8.93 -4.03 -12.91
N GLY A 95 8.17 -5.13 -12.87
CA GLY A 95 7.87 -5.96 -14.02
C GLY A 95 6.94 -5.28 -15.02
N ASP A 96 6.73 -5.95 -16.14
CA ASP A 96 5.85 -5.48 -17.21
C ASP A 96 4.41 -5.29 -16.71
N ASP A 97 3.66 -4.38 -17.32
CA ASP A 97 2.24 -4.17 -17.06
C ASP A 97 1.87 -3.75 -15.62
N CYS A 98 2.82 -3.40 -14.77
CA CYS A 98 2.50 -2.92 -13.43
C CYS A 98 1.77 -1.57 -13.48
N THR A 99 0.86 -1.36 -12.53
CA THR A 99 0.20 -0.07 -12.30
C THR A 99 0.58 0.46 -10.92
N ILE A 100 1.06 1.69 -10.85
CA ILE A 100 1.51 2.35 -9.61
C ILE A 100 0.78 3.68 -9.48
N TYR A 101 0.05 3.86 -8.38
CA TYR A 101 -0.66 5.11 -8.09
C TYR A 101 0.21 6.13 -7.34
N GLN A 102 -0.30 7.35 -7.19
CA GLN A 102 0.36 8.45 -6.47
C GLN A 102 0.78 8.06 -5.04
N GLY A 103 1.86 8.68 -4.54
CA GLY A 103 2.35 8.50 -3.17
C GLY A 103 2.92 7.12 -2.82
N VAL A 104 3.09 6.23 -3.81
CA VAL A 104 3.65 4.90 -3.58
C VAL A 104 5.15 4.95 -3.34
N THR A 105 5.64 4.20 -2.36
CA THR A 105 7.08 4.00 -2.13
C THR A 105 7.48 2.55 -2.33
N LEU A 106 8.45 2.31 -3.22
CA LEU A 106 9.20 1.05 -3.34
C LEU A 106 10.55 1.24 -2.64
N GLY A 107 10.53 1.06 -1.33
CA GLY A 107 11.58 1.49 -0.41
C GLY A 107 12.51 0.36 0.05
N GLY A 108 13.69 0.76 0.55
CA GLY A 108 14.67 -0.15 1.12
C GLY A 108 14.61 -0.19 2.65
N THR A 109 14.90 -1.35 3.24
CA THR A 109 14.96 -1.53 4.71
C THR A 109 16.38 -1.69 5.26
N THR A 110 17.38 -1.85 4.39
CA THR A 110 18.78 -2.09 4.77
C THR A 110 19.66 -0.89 4.43
N LEU A 111 20.61 -0.55 5.31
CA LEU A 111 21.55 0.55 5.12
C LEU A 111 22.82 0.16 4.33
N VAL A 112 22.98 -1.13 4.00
CA VAL A 112 24.14 -1.63 3.27
C VAL A 112 24.05 -1.23 1.80
N ALA A 113 24.95 -0.35 1.39
CA ALA A 113 25.06 0.09 -0.01
C ALA A 113 25.39 -1.07 -0.95
N GLY A 114 24.92 -0.99 -2.20
CA GLY A 114 25.23 -1.97 -3.25
C GLY A 114 24.49 -3.32 -3.16
N THR A 115 23.69 -3.56 -2.12
CA THR A 115 22.90 -4.79 -1.97
C THR A 115 21.44 -4.60 -2.38
N LYS A 116 20.78 -5.71 -2.81
CA LYS A 116 19.34 -5.74 -3.06
C LYS A 116 18.61 -5.46 -1.75
N ARG A 117 17.86 -4.36 -1.73
CA ARG A 117 17.16 -3.85 -0.53
C ARG A 117 15.74 -3.36 -0.81
N HIS A 118 15.40 -3.13 -2.08
CA HIS A 118 14.09 -2.67 -2.54
C HIS A 118 13.29 -3.84 -3.14
N PRO A 119 11.96 -3.73 -3.23
CA PRO A 119 11.12 -4.83 -3.68
C PRO A 119 11.31 -5.19 -5.15
N THR A 120 10.79 -6.36 -5.52
CA THR A 120 10.58 -6.79 -6.89
C THR A 120 9.08 -6.94 -7.09
N LEU A 121 8.51 -6.19 -8.03
CA LEU A 121 7.13 -6.38 -8.49
C LEU A 121 7.17 -7.24 -9.76
N GLU A 122 6.46 -8.36 -9.76
CA GLU A 122 6.30 -9.17 -10.97
C GLU A 122 5.29 -8.55 -11.94
N ARG A 123 5.04 -9.22 -13.07
CA ARG A 123 4.16 -8.70 -14.12
C ARG A 123 2.75 -8.40 -13.58
N GLY A 124 2.18 -7.28 -14.02
CA GLY A 124 0.77 -6.94 -13.78
C GLY A 124 0.42 -6.60 -12.33
N VAL A 125 1.40 -6.38 -11.46
CA VAL A 125 1.16 -5.96 -10.07
C VAL A 125 0.53 -4.58 -10.04
N ILE A 126 -0.51 -4.41 -9.21
CA ILE A 126 -1.16 -3.12 -8.97
C ILE A 126 -0.81 -2.65 -7.57
N VAL A 127 -0.26 -1.44 -7.46
CA VAL A 127 0.10 -0.81 -6.18
C VAL A 127 -0.76 0.42 -5.95
N GLY A 128 -1.71 0.31 -5.02
CA GLY A 128 -2.69 1.34 -4.68
C GLY A 128 -2.06 2.62 -4.12
N ALA A 129 -2.81 3.71 -4.19
CA ALA A 129 -2.33 5.04 -3.82
C ALA A 129 -1.81 5.08 -2.38
N GLY A 130 -0.65 5.71 -2.16
CA GLY A 130 -0.03 5.87 -0.85
C GLY A 130 0.59 4.59 -0.25
N ALA A 131 0.54 3.45 -0.94
CA ALA A 131 1.08 2.20 -0.39
C ALA A 131 2.61 2.24 -0.26
N GLN A 132 3.12 1.63 0.81
CA GLN A 132 4.54 1.56 1.13
C GLN A 132 4.99 0.09 1.05
N VAL A 133 5.80 -0.27 0.05
CA VAL A 133 6.36 -1.62 -0.13
C VAL A 133 7.84 -1.58 0.22
N LEU A 134 8.21 -2.13 1.37
CA LEU A 134 9.49 -1.87 2.01
C LEU A 134 10.30 -3.16 2.22
N GLY A 135 11.39 -3.33 1.47
CA GLY A 135 12.34 -4.42 1.64
C GLY A 135 12.59 -5.26 0.40
N ALA A 136 13.61 -6.12 0.47
CA ALA A 136 14.04 -6.99 -0.62
C ALA A 136 13.21 -8.28 -0.70
N PHE A 137 11.96 -8.17 -1.13
CA PHE A 137 11.11 -9.33 -1.41
C PHE A 137 10.31 -9.15 -2.70
N THR A 138 9.66 -10.23 -3.12
CA THR A 138 8.84 -10.27 -4.33
C THR A 138 7.36 -10.09 -4.01
N VAL A 139 6.69 -9.24 -4.79
CA VAL A 139 5.24 -9.15 -4.94
C VAL A 139 4.88 -9.89 -6.23
N GLY A 140 4.17 -11.00 -6.08
CA GLY A 140 3.93 -11.97 -7.15
C GLY A 140 3.02 -11.45 -8.25
N GLU A 141 3.05 -12.15 -9.38
CA GLU A 141 2.32 -11.77 -10.59
C GLU A 141 0.83 -11.48 -10.35
N TYR A 142 0.33 -10.37 -10.90
CA TYR A 142 -1.06 -9.90 -10.75
C TYR A 142 -1.52 -9.69 -9.29
N ALA A 143 -0.60 -9.65 -8.32
CA ALA A 143 -0.96 -9.28 -6.96
C ALA A 143 -1.40 -7.81 -6.88
N LYS A 144 -2.22 -7.51 -5.87
CA LYS A 144 -2.77 -6.18 -5.63
C LYS A 144 -2.39 -5.71 -4.24
N ILE A 145 -1.81 -4.53 -4.16
CA ILE A 145 -1.52 -3.86 -2.89
C ILE A 145 -2.58 -2.77 -2.70
N GLY A 146 -3.30 -2.83 -1.59
CA GLY A 146 -4.32 -1.83 -1.26
C GLY A 146 -3.71 -0.46 -0.99
N SER A 147 -4.53 0.59 -1.17
CA SER A 147 -4.13 1.96 -0.87
C SER A 147 -3.70 2.10 0.61
N ASN A 148 -2.67 2.91 0.85
CA ASN A 148 -2.05 3.14 2.16
C ASN A 148 -1.57 1.87 2.89
N ALA A 149 -1.51 0.71 2.21
CA ALA A 149 -1.01 -0.50 2.83
C ALA A 149 0.51 -0.42 3.07
N VAL A 150 0.99 -0.98 4.19
CA VAL A 150 2.42 -1.06 4.50
C VAL A 150 2.87 -2.52 4.40
N VAL A 151 3.48 -2.86 3.27
CA VAL A 151 3.87 -4.23 2.91
C VAL A 151 5.35 -4.44 3.26
N VAL A 152 5.59 -5.36 4.18
CA VAL A 152 6.94 -5.71 4.68
C VAL A 152 7.27 -7.20 4.50
N LYS A 153 6.41 -7.94 3.79
CA LYS A 153 6.54 -9.39 3.54
C LYS A 153 6.15 -9.72 2.10
N PRO A 154 6.65 -10.84 1.53
CA PRO A 154 6.24 -11.31 0.22
C PRO A 154 4.71 -11.43 0.07
N VAL A 155 4.20 -11.11 -1.12
CA VAL A 155 2.79 -11.25 -1.47
C VAL A 155 2.67 -12.29 -2.60
N PRO A 156 1.90 -13.37 -2.43
CA PRO A 156 1.74 -14.39 -3.47
C PRO A 156 1.07 -13.85 -4.75
N ALA A 157 1.31 -14.53 -5.87
CA ALA A 157 0.66 -14.20 -7.15
C ALA A 157 -0.87 -14.20 -7.03
N GLY A 158 -1.52 -13.21 -7.64
CA GLY A 158 -2.97 -12.98 -7.61
C GLY A 158 -3.55 -12.62 -6.23
N ALA A 159 -2.74 -12.58 -5.17
CA ALA A 159 -3.21 -12.23 -3.84
C ALA A 159 -3.43 -10.72 -3.70
N THR A 160 -4.25 -10.34 -2.73
CA THR A 160 -4.45 -8.92 -2.38
C THR A 160 -3.96 -8.69 -0.95
N ALA A 161 -3.08 -7.72 -0.76
CA ALA A 161 -2.55 -7.32 0.55
C ALA A 161 -3.04 -5.92 0.93
N VAL A 162 -3.62 -5.75 2.12
CA VAL A 162 -4.20 -4.48 2.60
C VAL A 162 -3.82 -4.20 4.05
N GLY A 163 -3.93 -2.94 4.48
CA GLY A 163 -3.73 -2.53 5.86
C GLY A 163 -2.28 -2.17 6.22
N ASN A 164 -2.09 -1.67 7.45
CA ASN A 164 -0.80 -1.28 8.01
C ASN A 164 -0.64 -1.89 9.42
N PRO A 165 0.19 -2.94 9.60
CA PRO A 165 0.95 -3.65 8.58
C PRO A 165 0.04 -4.49 7.67
N ALA A 166 0.49 -4.74 6.44
CA ALA A 166 -0.33 -5.41 5.44
C ALA A 166 -0.57 -6.90 5.76
N HIS A 167 -1.79 -7.35 5.52
CA HIS A 167 -2.21 -8.74 5.61
C HIS A 167 -2.94 -9.18 4.33
N LEU A 168 -2.95 -10.49 4.07
CA LEU A 168 -3.59 -11.05 2.87
C LEU A 168 -5.10 -11.17 3.07
N VAL A 169 -5.88 -10.66 2.11
CA VAL A 169 -7.35 -10.76 2.09
C VAL A 169 -7.77 -12.17 1.69
N ARG A 170 -8.73 -12.77 2.40
CA ARG A 170 -9.25 -14.11 2.07
C ARG A 170 -10.09 -14.07 0.78
N LYS A 171 -10.09 -15.17 0.01
CA LYS A 171 -10.81 -15.25 -1.29
C LYS A 171 -12.31 -14.91 -1.21
N GLU A 172 -12.97 -15.22 -0.10
CA GLU A 172 -14.39 -14.88 0.12
C GLU A 172 -14.62 -13.37 0.24
N GLU A 173 -13.69 -12.65 0.86
CA GLU A 173 -13.73 -11.19 0.98
C GLU A 173 -13.39 -10.52 -0.36
N GLN A 174 -12.48 -11.09 -1.15
CA GLN A 174 -12.14 -10.58 -2.49
C GLN A 174 -13.32 -10.56 -3.47
N ALA A 175 -14.14 -11.63 -3.49
CA ALA A 175 -15.33 -11.69 -4.33
C ALA A 175 -16.36 -10.62 -3.94
N ARG A 176 -16.48 -10.34 -2.64
CA ARG A 176 -17.37 -9.32 -2.09
C ARG A 176 -16.88 -7.90 -2.36
N SER A 177 -15.56 -7.67 -2.30
CA SER A 177 -14.93 -6.40 -2.67
C SER A 177 -14.95 -6.12 -4.17
N ALA A 178 -14.89 -7.15 -5.04
CA ALA A 178 -14.93 -6.95 -6.49
C ALA A 178 -16.32 -6.47 -6.99
N GLN A 179 -17.39 -6.80 -6.26
CA GLN A 179 -18.76 -6.33 -6.58
C GLN A 179 -19.07 -4.93 -6.05
N MET A 180 -18.24 -4.38 -5.18
CA MET A 180 -18.39 -3.03 -4.65
C MET A 180 -17.20 -2.19 -5.06
N PHE A 181 -17.40 -1.17 -5.91
CA PHE A 181 -16.39 -0.13 -6.10
C PHE A 181 -16.23 0.65 -4.79
N ALA A 182 -15.42 0.11 -3.88
CA ALA A 182 -15.10 0.72 -2.60
C ALA A 182 -13.96 1.73 -2.83
N ALA A 183 -14.32 2.88 -3.39
CA ALA A 183 -13.43 4.03 -3.39
C ALA A 183 -12.96 4.27 -1.93
N TYR A 184 -11.65 4.42 -1.74
CA TYR A 184 -11.04 4.75 -0.44
C TYR A 184 -11.12 3.68 0.66
N GLY A 185 -11.38 2.40 0.33
CA GLY A 185 -11.28 1.31 1.31
C GLY A 185 -12.35 1.33 2.40
N VAL A 186 -13.42 2.12 2.22
CA VAL A 186 -14.58 2.12 3.11
C VAL A 186 -15.50 1.00 2.67
N THR A 187 -15.59 -0.08 3.47
CA THR A 187 -16.70 -1.01 3.32
C THR A 187 -17.96 -0.34 3.88
N PRO A 188 -19.14 -0.43 3.23
CA PRO A 188 -20.38 0.22 3.71
C PRO A 188 -20.82 -0.21 5.12
N ASN A 189 -20.21 -1.27 5.66
CA ASN A 189 -20.57 -1.87 6.94
C ASN A 189 -19.46 -1.78 8.02
N GLY A 190 -18.36 -1.05 7.80
CA GLY A 190 -17.38 -0.80 8.88
C GLY A 190 -16.75 -2.05 9.49
N ASP A 191 -16.70 -3.15 8.73
CA ASP A 191 -16.29 -4.47 9.21
C ASP A 191 -14.76 -4.66 9.13
N ASP A 192 -14.00 -3.67 9.60
CA ASP A 192 -12.55 -3.81 9.71
C ASP A 192 -12.20 -4.89 10.77
N PRO A 193 -11.27 -5.82 10.48
CA PRO A 193 -10.89 -6.89 11.41
C PRO A 193 -10.40 -6.38 12.78
N LEU A 194 -9.76 -5.21 12.84
CA LEU A 194 -9.33 -4.59 14.10
C LEU A 194 -10.54 -4.05 14.86
N SER A 195 -11.49 -3.37 14.21
CA SER A 195 -12.73 -2.93 14.84
C SER A 195 -13.52 -4.12 15.42
N LYS A 196 -13.58 -5.26 14.70
CA LYS A 196 -14.18 -6.50 15.23
C LYS A 196 -13.43 -7.05 16.43
N ALA A 197 -12.09 -7.08 16.38
CA ALA A 197 -11.28 -7.56 17.49
C ALA A 197 -11.44 -6.67 18.75
N LEU A 198 -11.46 -5.35 18.56
CA LEU A 198 -11.68 -4.37 19.63
C LEU A 198 -13.08 -4.51 20.24
N ARG A 199 -14.13 -4.63 19.42
CA ARG A 199 -15.50 -4.89 19.93
C ARG A 199 -15.57 -6.17 20.76
N ASN A 200 -14.91 -7.24 20.32
CA ASN A 200 -14.84 -8.50 21.07
C ASN A 200 -14.08 -8.34 22.40
N LEU A 201 -12.98 -7.58 22.42
CA LEU A 201 -12.24 -7.27 23.65
C LEU A 201 -13.07 -6.43 24.63
N ILE A 202 -13.74 -5.39 24.15
CA ILE A 202 -14.63 -4.56 24.96
C ILE A 202 -15.76 -5.42 25.56
N ALA A 203 -16.38 -6.28 24.75
CA ALA A 203 -17.43 -7.19 25.22
C ALA A 203 -16.90 -8.19 26.27
N HIS A 204 -15.69 -8.70 26.10
CA HIS A 204 -15.08 -9.61 27.07
C HIS A 204 -14.75 -8.90 28.38
N ALA A 205 -14.19 -7.68 28.33
CA ALA A 205 -13.90 -6.88 29.51
C ALA A 205 -15.19 -6.54 30.29
N ALA A 206 -16.26 -6.13 29.60
CA ALA A 206 -17.56 -5.88 30.24
C ALA A 206 -18.12 -7.14 30.93
N ALA A 207 -17.98 -8.30 30.30
CA ALA A 207 -18.40 -9.57 30.90
C ALA A 207 -17.55 -9.98 32.12
N GLN A 208 -16.25 -9.67 32.11
CA GLN A 208 -15.36 -9.89 33.26
C GLN A 208 -15.71 -8.99 34.43
N ASP A 209 -16.00 -7.71 34.20
CA ASP A 209 -16.46 -6.77 35.23
C ASP A 209 -17.75 -7.28 35.90
N GLU A 210 -18.72 -7.77 35.11
CA GLU A 210 -19.95 -8.35 35.65
C GLU A 210 -19.68 -9.62 36.48
N GLN A 211 -18.75 -10.48 36.03
CA GLN A 211 -18.35 -11.67 36.79
C GLN A 211 -17.68 -11.31 38.12
N ILE A 212 -16.81 -10.30 38.13
CA ILE A 212 -16.14 -9.80 39.33
C ILE A 212 -17.17 -9.22 40.31
N GLU A 213 -18.15 -8.44 39.82
CA GLU A 213 -19.24 -7.93 40.66
C GLU A 213 -20.06 -9.06 41.30
N ARG A 214 -20.42 -10.10 40.53
CA ARG A 214 -21.14 -11.27 41.05
C ARG A 214 -20.32 -12.05 42.08
N LEU A 215 -19.01 -12.22 41.85
CA LEU A 215 -18.12 -12.89 42.80
C LEU A 215 -17.98 -12.08 44.10
N CYS A 216 -17.72 -10.77 44.02
CA CYS A 216 -17.66 -9.93 45.22
C CYS A 216 -19.00 -9.92 45.99
N ALA A 217 -20.15 -9.94 45.29
CA ALA A 217 -21.46 -10.04 45.95
C ALA A 217 -21.62 -11.37 46.69
N THR A 218 -21.20 -12.48 46.07
CA THR A 218 -21.22 -13.82 46.69
C THR A 218 -20.28 -13.91 47.89
N MET A 219 -19.06 -13.35 47.78
CA MET A 219 -18.09 -13.31 48.87
C MET A 219 -18.58 -12.47 50.05
N LYS A 220 -19.22 -11.32 49.79
CA LYS A 220 -19.87 -10.51 50.84
C LYS A 220 -21.00 -11.27 51.52
N ALA A 221 -21.84 -12.00 50.78
CA ALA A 221 -22.89 -12.84 51.34
C ALA A 221 -22.34 -13.98 52.22
N ALA A 222 -21.13 -14.46 51.92
CA ALA A 222 -20.40 -15.44 52.72
C ALA A 222 -19.63 -14.83 53.91
N GLY A 223 -19.73 -13.51 54.15
CA GLY A 223 -19.06 -12.82 55.26
C GLY A 223 -17.58 -12.49 55.02
N ILE A 224 -17.10 -12.64 53.78
CA ILE A 224 -15.72 -12.32 53.39
C ILE A 224 -15.67 -10.87 52.88
N ALA A 225 -14.78 -10.06 53.45
CA ALA A 225 -14.61 -8.68 53.02
C ALA A 225 -14.03 -8.60 51.60
N CYS A 226 -14.77 -8.01 50.65
CA CYS A 226 -14.33 -7.68 49.28
C CYS A 226 -14.21 -6.15 49.18
N GLN A 227 -12.99 -5.62 48.95
CA GLN A 227 -12.82 -4.21 48.59
C GLN A 227 -13.38 -3.98 47.19
N ARG A 228 -14.26 -2.98 47.05
CA ARG A 228 -14.83 -2.59 45.77
C ARG A 228 -13.77 -1.77 45.01
N MET A 229 -13.60 -2.00 43.72
CA MET A 229 -12.93 -1.02 42.86
C MET A 229 -13.78 0.26 42.80
N ASP A 230 -13.15 1.43 42.77
CA ASP A 230 -13.83 2.73 42.79
C ASP A 230 -14.82 2.88 41.63
N GLU A 231 -15.95 3.58 41.84
CA GLU A 231 -17.00 3.74 40.82
C GLU A 231 -16.54 4.49 39.55
N ASN A 232 -15.39 5.17 39.60
CA ASN A 232 -14.78 5.86 38.45
C ASN A 232 -14.12 4.92 37.43
N ASP A 233 -13.98 3.63 37.73
CA ASP A 233 -13.33 2.64 36.84
C ASP A 233 -14.33 1.74 36.09
N LYS A 234 -15.64 2.04 36.12
CA LYS A 234 -16.63 1.24 35.38
C LYS A 234 -16.48 1.44 33.87
N LEU A 235 -16.27 0.33 33.16
CA LEU A 235 -16.15 0.31 31.71
C LEU A 235 -17.48 0.71 31.03
N ASP A 236 -17.54 1.89 30.42
CA ASP A 236 -18.67 2.29 29.56
C ASP A 236 -18.51 1.67 28.16
N GLN A 237 -19.09 0.48 27.99
CA GLN A 237 -19.08 -0.24 26.72
C GLN A 237 -19.70 0.56 25.56
N ALA A 238 -20.72 1.39 25.81
CA ALA A 238 -21.41 2.14 24.76
C ALA A 238 -20.61 3.37 24.30
N GLN A 239 -19.84 3.98 25.21
CA GLN A 239 -18.88 5.02 24.87
C GLN A 239 -17.70 4.43 24.08
N LEU A 240 -17.15 3.30 24.54
CA LEU A 240 -16.00 2.68 23.89
C LEU A 240 -16.32 2.16 22.49
N ASN A 241 -17.49 1.55 22.29
CA ASN A 241 -17.92 1.12 20.95
C ASN A 241 -18.06 2.30 19.99
N ARG A 242 -18.53 3.47 20.46
CA ARG A 242 -18.63 4.70 19.65
C ARG A 242 -17.27 5.28 19.25
N LEU A 243 -16.19 4.96 19.97
CA LEU A 243 -14.83 5.39 19.62
C LEU A 243 -14.15 4.44 18.63
N VAL A 244 -14.69 3.23 18.46
CA VAL A 244 -14.19 2.20 17.51
C VAL A 244 -14.85 2.35 16.13
N ASP A 245 -15.95 3.11 16.06
CA ASP A 245 -16.69 3.45 14.84
C ASP A 245 -16.14 4.72 14.17
#